data_AF-A0A231V2V3-F1
#
_entry.id   AF-A0A231V2V3-F1
#
_cell.length_a   1.000
_cell.length_b   1.000
_cell.length_c   1.000
_cell.angle_alpha   90.00
_cell.angle_beta   90.00
_cell.angle_gamma   90.00
#
_symmetry.space_group_name_H-M   'P 1'
#
loop_
_entity.id
_entity.type
_entity.pdbx_description
1 polymer ?
#
loop_
_entity_poly.entity_id
_entity_poly.type
_entity_poly.pdbx_seq_one_letter_code
_entity_poly.pdbx_strand_id
1 'polypeptide(L)'
;MSLRFPLLLSLAIGIATVPAYAADGDAESAKTTGRLPQHLQLSKEEAIVSDEAAYCDAIVDQAREMRYSAREEELQTMQSELERGLELMERKKTEFEKWVQRREEFATRASEALIAIYERMRPDAAAERLMIVDPMLASSILLKMPPAKSGTILNEMEAKKAAGITAIMAASADRGNG
;
A
#
# COMPACT_ATOMS: atom_id res chain seq x y z
N MET A 1 -16.77 17.74 -39.56
CA MET A 1 -18.07 17.31 -39.01
C MET A 1 -17.88 17.15 -37.52
N SER A 2 -18.21 18.20 -36.79
CA SER A 2 -17.87 18.40 -35.38
C SER A 2 -19.12 18.09 -34.56
N LEU A 3 -19.10 17.03 -33.74
CA LEU A 3 -20.13 16.87 -32.71
C LEU A 3 -19.47 16.83 -31.34
N ARG A 4 -19.70 17.95 -30.65
CA ARG A 4 -19.51 18.20 -29.23
C ARG A 4 -20.63 17.47 -28.50
N PHE A 5 -20.29 16.71 -27.46
CA PHE A 5 -21.27 16.12 -26.55
C PHE A 5 -20.91 16.56 -25.13
N PRO A 6 -21.57 17.59 -24.56
CA PRO A 6 -21.52 17.86 -23.14
C PRO A 6 -22.86 17.47 -22.52
N LEU A 7 -22.88 16.49 -21.63
CA LEU A 7 -23.91 16.45 -20.60
C LEU A 7 -23.33 15.87 -19.31
N LEU A 8 -23.22 16.78 -18.36
CA LEU A 8 -22.83 16.58 -16.98
C LEU A 8 -23.90 15.71 -16.28
N LEU A 9 -23.56 14.47 -15.95
CA LEU A 9 -24.31 13.71 -14.95
C LEU A 9 -23.61 13.90 -13.60
N SER A 10 -24.09 14.88 -12.86
CA SER A 10 -23.83 15.07 -11.43
C SER A 10 -24.25 13.81 -10.68
N LEU A 11 -23.29 12.98 -10.29
CA LEU A 11 -23.50 11.89 -9.34
C LEU A 11 -23.31 12.47 -7.94
N ALA A 12 -24.43 12.72 -7.26
CA ALA A 12 -24.46 13.11 -5.87
C ALA A 12 -23.82 12.01 -5.02
N ILE A 13 -22.64 12.31 -4.48
CA ILE A 13 -21.94 11.50 -3.49
C ILE A 13 -22.75 11.61 -2.19
N GLY A 14 -23.57 10.60 -1.92
CA GLY A 14 -24.19 10.40 -0.61
C GLY A 14 -23.12 10.04 0.40
N ILE A 15 -22.77 10.99 1.27
CA ILE A 15 -21.89 10.78 2.43
C ILE A 15 -22.69 9.92 3.41
N ALA A 16 -22.41 8.61 3.43
CA ALA A 16 -22.80 7.76 4.55
C ALA A 16 -21.90 8.09 5.74
N THR A 17 -22.45 8.81 6.70
CA THR A 17 -21.82 9.07 8.00
C THR A 17 -21.70 7.75 8.77
N VAL A 18 -20.48 7.24 8.89
CA VAL A 18 -20.13 6.15 9.81
C VAL A 18 -20.22 6.70 11.24
N PRO A 19 -21.01 6.13 12.16
CA PRO A 19 -20.97 6.57 13.54
C PRO A 19 -19.68 6.05 14.17
N ALA A 20 -18.92 6.99 14.72
CA ALA A 20 -17.75 6.76 15.56
C ALA A 20 -18.17 5.97 16.81
N TYR A 21 -17.59 4.79 17.01
CA TYR A 21 -17.68 4.08 18.27
C TYR A 21 -16.59 4.64 19.21
N ALA A 22 -17.02 5.53 20.10
CA ALA A 22 -16.20 6.01 21.21
C ALA A 22 -16.13 4.92 22.28
N ALA A 23 -14.92 4.46 22.58
CA ALA A 23 -14.61 3.69 23.77
C ALA A 23 -14.18 4.67 24.86
N ASP A 24 -14.96 4.75 25.93
CA ASP A 24 -14.48 5.16 27.25
C ASP A 24 -15.50 4.75 28.32
N GLY A 25 -15.02 4.13 29.39
CA GLY A 25 -15.81 3.91 30.60
C GLY A 25 -15.48 2.65 31.37
N ASP A 26 -14.37 2.67 32.10
CA ASP A 26 -14.23 1.93 33.35
C ASP A 26 -15.31 2.39 34.34
N ALA A 27 -16.08 1.47 34.94
CA ALA A 27 -16.70 1.65 36.26
C ALA A 27 -17.36 0.37 36.79
N GLU A 28 -16.72 -0.18 37.83
CA GLU A 28 -17.33 -0.31 39.15
C GLU A 28 -18.37 -1.43 39.40
N SER A 29 -17.84 -2.49 40.00
CA SER A 29 -18.54 -3.46 40.82
C SER A 29 -19.13 -2.80 42.08
N ALA A 30 -20.46 -2.69 42.17
CA ALA A 30 -21.17 -2.65 43.47
C ALA A 30 -22.67 -3.00 43.35
N LYS A 31 -23.03 -4.08 44.04
CA LYS A 31 -24.35 -4.54 44.53
C LYS A 31 -25.59 -3.66 44.30
N THR A 32 -26.63 -4.28 43.76
CA THR A 32 -28.00 -4.08 44.24
C THR A 32 -28.77 -5.39 44.29
N THR A 33 -29.19 -5.73 45.50
CA THR A 33 -30.13 -6.79 45.87
C THR A 33 -31.53 -6.40 45.42
N GLY A 34 -32.24 -7.30 44.70
CA GLY A 34 -33.64 -7.02 44.37
C GLY A 34 -34.36 -8.04 43.50
N ARG A 35 -34.75 -9.17 44.09
CA ARG A 35 -35.95 -9.99 43.78
C ARG A 35 -35.98 -10.74 42.43
N LEU A 36 -35.54 -12.01 42.45
CA LEU A 36 -35.98 -12.98 41.45
C LEU A 36 -37.51 -13.20 41.56
N PRO A 37 -38.25 -13.31 40.44
CA PRO A 37 -39.64 -13.73 40.49
C PRO A 37 -39.69 -15.18 40.95
N GLN A 38 -40.28 -15.36 42.12
CA GLN A 38 -40.53 -16.64 42.77
C GLN A 38 -41.72 -17.31 42.10
N HIS A 39 -41.55 -17.74 40.84
CA HIS A 39 -42.43 -18.72 40.22
C HIS A 39 -41.64 -19.47 39.13
N LEU A 40 -40.81 -20.40 39.57
CA LEU A 40 -40.70 -21.71 38.92
C LEU A 40 -40.00 -22.60 39.95
N GLN A 41 -40.64 -22.73 41.11
CA GLN A 41 -40.48 -23.94 41.90
C GLN A 41 -41.11 -25.05 41.07
N LEU A 42 -40.35 -25.58 40.11
CA LEU A 42 -40.69 -26.84 39.48
C LEU A 42 -40.39 -27.90 40.55
N SER A 43 -41.47 -28.32 41.20
CA SER A 43 -41.49 -29.37 42.19
C SER A 43 -40.71 -30.57 41.68
N LYS A 44 -39.78 -31.02 42.52
CA LYS A 44 -39.13 -32.31 42.45
C LYS A 44 -40.20 -33.39 42.66
N GLU A 45 -40.85 -33.79 41.57
CA GLU A 45 -41.67 -34.99 41.48
C GLU A 45 -40.84 -36.05 40.74
N GLU A 46 -40.78 -37.25 41.30
CA GLU A 46 -39.91 -38.33 40.90
C GLU A 46 -40.18 -38.86 39.49
N ALA A 47 -39.08 -39.09 38.76
CA ALA A 47 -38.81 -40.28 37.95
C ALA A 47 -40.01 -40.90 37.19
N ILE A 48 -40.49 -40.18 36.17
CA ILE A 48 -40.59 -40.80 34.86
C ILE A 48 -39.39 -40.24 34.10
N VAL A 49 -38.35 -41.04 33.87
CA VAL A 49 -37.34 -40.69 32.86
C VAL A 49 -38.13 -40.66 31.56
N SER A 50 -38.60 -39.48 31.20
CA SER A 50 -39.46 -39.33 30.05
C SER A 50 -38.57 -39.53 28.82
N ASP A 51 -39.04 -40.36 27.89
CA ASP A 51 -38.35 -40.70 26.65
C ASP A 51 -37.81 -39.45 25.93
N GLU A 52 -38.45 -38.30 26.14
CA GLU A 52 -38.05 -37.00 25.60
C GLU A 52 -36.67 -36.53 26.09
N ALA A 53 -36.30 -36.75 27.37
CA ALA A 53 -35.00 -36.32 27.88
C ALA A 53 -33.85 -37.19 27.32
N ALA A 54 -34.06 -38.50 27.23
CA ALA A 54 -33.12 -39.43 26.62
C ALA A 54 -32.96 -39.19 25.11
N TYR A 55 -34.05 -38.82 24.42
CA TYR A 55 -34.04 -38.45 23.01
C TYR A 55 -33.25 -37.15 22.75
N CYS A 56 -33.40 -36.13 23.63
CA CYS A 56 -32.63 -34.90 23.53
C CYS A 56 -31.12 -35.15 23.67
N ASP A 57 -30.69 -35.97 24.64
CA ASP A 57 -29.27 -36.28 24.82
C ASP A 57 -28.69 -37.07 23.65
N ALA A 58 -29.44 -38.03 23.07
CA ALA A 58 -28.98 -38.82 21.94
C ALA A 58 -28.76 -37.99 20.65
N ILE A 59 -29.49 -36.89 20.45
CA ILE A 59 -29.44 -36.08 19.24
C ILE A 59 -28.53 -34.86 19.39
N VAL A 60 -28.39 -34.33 20.62
CA VAL A 60 -27.63 -33.10 20.87
C VAL A 60 -26.15 -33.25 20.48
N ASP A 61 -25.52 -34.38 20.74
CA ASP A 61 -24.11 -34.60 20.40
C ASP A 61 -23.92 -34.74 18.88
N GLN A 62 -24.80 -35.48 18.19
CA GLN A 62 -24.78 -35.55 16.73
C GLN A 62 -24.99 -34.17 16.10
N ALA A 63 -25.91 -33.37 16.64
CA ALA A 63 -26.17 -32.02 16.15
C ALA A 63 -25.04 -31.02 16.47
N ARG A 64 -24.19 -31.28 17.47
CA ARG A 64 -22.97 -30.49 17.72
C ARG A 64 -21.88 -30.87 16.73
N GLU A 65 -21.66 -32.17 16.52
CA GLU A 65 -20.65 -32.66 15.59
C GLU A 65 -20.89 -32.16 14.17
N MET A 66 -22.14 -32.22 13.68
CA MET A 66 -22.51 -31.68 12.37
C MET A 66 -22.28 -30.17 12.24
N ARG A 67 -22.40 -29.41 13.34
CA ARG A 67 -22.11 -27.96 13.33
C ARG A 67 -20.61 -27.70 13.34
N TYR A 68 -19.84 -28.52 14.05
CA TYR A 68 -18.39 -28.38 14.08
C TYR A 68 -17.75 -28.75 12.75
N SER A 69 -18.17 -29.86 12.14
CA SER A 69 -17.70 -30.22 10.80
C SER A 69 -18.05 -29.15 9.77
N ALA A 70 -19.27 -28.62 9.78
CA ALA A 70 -19.67 -27.54 8.86
C ALA A 70 -18.83 -26.27 9.05
N ARG A 71 -18.49 -25.90 10.29
CA ARG A 71 -17.63 -24.74 10.59
C ARG A 71 -16.18 -24.99 10.17
N GLU A 72 -15.68 -26.21 10.34
CA GLU A 72 -14.33 -26.58 9.95
C GLU A 72 -14.17 -26.53 8.42
N GLU A 73 -15.15 -27.06 7.68
CA GLU A 73 -15.19 -26.97 6.21
C GLU A 73 -15.23 -25.51 5.73
N GLU A 74 -16.00 -24.65 6.39
CA GLU A 74 -16.08 -23.22 6.08
C GLU A 74 -14.72 -22.53 6.31
N LEU A 75 -14.06 -22.78 7.45
CA LEU A 75 -12.74 -22.23 7.75
C LEU A 75 -11.67 -22.72 6.77
N GLN A 76 -11.68 -24.00 6.42
CA GLN A 76 -10.76 -24.56 5.41
C GLN A 76 -10.99 -23.91 4.04
N THR A 77 -12.25 -23.67 3.67
CA THR A 77 -12.59 -22.98 2.43
C THR A 77 -12.03 -21.56 2.42
N MET A 78 -12.29 -20.77 3.47
CA MET A 78 -11.75 -19.41 3.60
C MET A 78 -10.22 -19.39 3.60
N GLN A 79 -9.57 -20.32 4.31
CA GLN A 79 -8.12 -20.45 4.31
C GLN A 79 -7.58 -20.71 2.90
N SER A 80 -8.21 -21.62 2.15
CA SER A 80 -7.80 -21.92 0.78
C SER A 80 -8.01 -20.74 -0.18
N GLU A 81 -9.01 -19.90 0.04
CA GLU A 81 -9.21 -18.67 -0.75
C GLU A 81 -8.14 -17.62 -0.44
N LEU A 82 -7.78 -17.46 0.84
CA LEU A 82 -6.68 -16.58 1.26
C LEU A 82 -5.34 -17.03 0.67
N GLU A 83 -5.03 -18.32 0.72
CA GLU A 83 -3.81 -18.88 0.13
C GLU A 83 -3.75 -18.62 -1.38
N ARG A 84 -4.85 -18.86 -2.11
CA ARG A 84 -4.94 -18.53 -3.55
C ARG A 84 -4.74 -17.04 -3.81
N GLY A 85 -5.32 -16.19 -2.98
CA GLY A 85 -5.15 -14.74 -3.06
C GLY A 85 -3.70 -14.32 -2.84
N LEU A 86 -3.05 -14.87 -1.82
CA LEU A 86 -1.66 -14.60 -1.49
C LEU A 86 -0.74 -15.01 -2.64
N GLU A 87 -0.93 -16.20 -3.19
CA GLU A 87 -0.15 -16.67 -4.34
C GLU A 87 -0.31 -15.75 -5.57
N LEU A 88 -1.52 -15.28 -5.85
CA LEU A 88 -1.76 -14.36 -6.97
C LEU A 88 -1.05 -13.03 -6.76
N MET A 89 -1.11 -12.48 -5.55
CA MET A 89 -0.46 -11.22 -5.22
C MET A 89 1.07 -11.34 -5.29
N GLU A 90 1.65 -12.43 -4.79
CA GLU A 90 3.09 -12.64 -4.87
C GLU A 90 3.57 -12.85 -6.32
N ARG A 91 2.79 -13.54 -7.16
CA ARG A 91 3.06 -13.61 -8.61
C ARG A 91 3.04 -12.22 -9.24
N LYS A 92 2.05 -11.38 -8.92
CA LYS A 92 1.98 -10.02 -9.48
C LYS A 92 3.09 -9.11 -8.98
N LYS A 93 3.47 -9.23 -7.71
CA LYS A 93 4.61 -8.52 -7.14
C LYS A 93 5.91 -8.89 -7.84
N THR A 94 6.21 -10.19 -7.98
CA THR A 94 7.43 -10.65 -8.65
C THR A 94 7.47 -10.29 -10.14
N GLU A 95 6.33 -10.33 -10.84
CA GLU A 95 6.22 -9.80 -12.20
C GLU A 95 6.53 -8.30 -12.23
N PHE A 96 5.92 -7.52 -11.33
CA PHE A 96 6.11 -6.09 -11.24
C PHE A 96 7.58 -5.72 -10.97
N GLU A 97 8.20 -6.35 -9.98
CA GLU A 97 9.62 -6.15 -9.64
C GLU A 97 10.53 -6.43 -10.84
N LYS A 98 10.28 -7.50 -11.61
CA LYS A 98 11.02 -7.80 -12.84
C LYS A 98 10.86 -6.73 -13.91
N TRP A 99 9.69 -6.08 -14.02
CA TRP A 99 9.48 -4.98 -14.95
C TRP A 99 10.14 -3.68 -14.48
N VAL A 100 10.08 -3.40 -13.17
CA VAL A 100 10.77 -2.24 -12.57
C VAL A 100 12.28 -2.38 -12.77
N GLN A 101 12.85 -3.54 -12.45
CA GLN A 101 14.27 -3.79 -12.62
C GLN A 101 14.71 -3.59 -14.09
N ARG A 102 13.96 -4.12 -15.06
CA ARG A 102 14.29 -3.91 -16.48
C ARG A 102 14.22 -2.45 -16.90
N ARG A 103 13.26 -1.68 -16.37
CA ARG A 103 13.15 -0.24 -16.62
C ARG A 103 14.35 0.50 -16.02
N GLU A 104 14.74 0.15 -14.80
CA GLU A 104 15.90 0.74 -14.12
C GLU A 104 17.20 0.41 -14.83
N GLU A 105 17.42 -0.85 -15.22
CA GLU A 105 18.58 -1.25 -16.01
C GLU A 105 18.67 -0.50 -17.33
N PHE A 106 17.54 -0.32 -18.03
CA PHE A 106 17.50 0.45 -19.28
C PHE A 106 17.82 1.94 -19.03
N ALA A 107 17.21 2.54 -18.01
CA ALA A 107 17.44 3.94 -17.66
C ALA A 107 18.90 4.21 -17.24
N THR A 108 19.49 3.30 -16.48
CA THR A 108 20.90 3.37 -16.06
C THR A 108 21.82 3.23 -17.26
N ARG A 109 21.66 2.21 -18.10
CA ARG A 109 22.50 2.04 -19.31
C ARG A 109 22.41 3.23 -20.27
N ALA A 110 21.20 3.76 -20.47
CA ALA A 110 21.01 4.95 -21.31
C ALA A 110 21.72 6.19 -20.74
N SER A 111 21.65 6.37 -19.41
CA SER A 111 22.32 7.47 -18.72
C SER A 111 23.85 7.32 -18.76
N GLU A 112 24.38 6.13 -18.49
CA GLU A 112 25.80 5.82 -18.52
C GLU A 112 26.41 6.04 -19.89
N ALA A 113 25.73 5.60 -20.96
CA ALA A 113 26.18 5.82 -22.32
C ALA A 113 26.29 7.31 -22.65
N LEU A 114 25.31 8.11 -22.23
CA LEU A 114 25.33 9.56 -22.42
C LEU A 114 26.46 10.23 -21.62
N ILE A 115 26.63 9.85 -20.35
CA ILE A 115 27.70 10.36 -19.49
C ILE A 115 29.07 10.04 -20.08
N ALA A 116 29.29 8.81 -20.55
CA ALA A 116 30.55 8.39 -21.16
C ALA A 116 30.89 9.19 -22.42
N ILE A 117 29.90 9.68 -23.17
CA ILE A 117 30.12 10.58 -24.32
C ILE A 117 30.66 11.93 -23.82
N TYR A 118 30.03 12.53 -22.81
CA TYR A 118 30.46 13.82 -22.26
C TYR A 118 31.80 13.74 -21.53
N GLU A 119 32.13 12.63 -20.87
CA GLU A 119 33.44 12.44 -20.21
C GLU A 119 34.63 12.41 -21.16
N ARG A 120 34.40 11.88 -22.38
CA ARG A 120 35.38 11.80 -23.47
C ARG A 120 35.38 13.03 -24.36
N MET A 121 34.35 13.86 -24.26
CA MET A 121 34.26 15.13 -24.98
C MET A 121 35.26 16.14 -24.41
N ARG A 122 35.75 17.06 -25.25
CA ARG A 122 36.54 18.20 -24.77
C ARG A 122 35.65 19.09 -23.88
N PRO A 123 36.17 19.61 -22.76
CA PRO A 123 35.36 20.32 -21.76
C PRO A 123 34.73 21.60 -22.29
N ASP A 124 35.42 22.31 -23.19
CA ASP A 124 34.93 23.50 -23.90
C ASP A 124 33.69 23.19 -24.75
N ALA A 125 33.76 22.11 -25.54
CA ALA A 125 32.65 21.65 -26.36
C ALA A 125 31.48 21.14 -25.51
N ALA A 126 31.76 20.42 -24.42
CA ALA A 126 30.73 19.93 -23.51
C ALA A 126 29.98 21.09 -22.83
N ALA A 127 30.71 22.11 -22.38
CA ALA A 127 30.15 23.33 -21.79
C ALA A 127 29.22 24.04 -22.77
N GLU A 128 29.65 24.26 -24.01
CA GLU A 128 28.85 24.90 -25.05
C GLU A 128 27.53 24.15 -25.29
N ARG A 129 27.57 22.82 -25.38
CA ARG A 129 26.36 22.01 -25.59
C ARG A 129 25.44 22.05 -24.39
N LEU A 130 25.97 21.84 -23.17
CA LEU A 130 25.16 21.80 -21.95
C LEU A 130 24.51 23.15 -21.60
N MET A 131 25.07 24.28 -22.05
CA MET A 131 24.46 25.61 -21.85
C MET A 131 23.16 25.84 -22.67
N ILE A 132 22.98 25.08 -23.75
CA ILE A 132 21.83 25.19 -24.67
C ILE A 132 20.70 24.23 -24.26
N VAL A 133 21.05 23.12 -23.57
CA VAL A 133 20.07 22.16 -23.05
C VAL A 133 19.33 22.75 -21.84
N ASP A 134 18.19 22.15 -21.50
CA ASP A 134 17.46 22.46 -20.28
C ASP A 134 18.38 22.41 -19.04
N PRO A 135 18.35 23.44 -18.17
CA PRO A 135 19.20 23.50 -16.98
C PRO A 135 19.03 22.32 -16.03
N MET A 136 17.81 21.78 -15.84
CA MET A 136 17.60 20.62 -14.95
C MET A 136 18.26 19.37 -15.54
N LEU A 137 18.15 19.17 -16.85
CA LEU A 137 18.80 18.05 -17.53
C LEU A 137 20.33 18.17 -17.44
N ALA A 138 20.88 19.35 -17.71
CA ALA A 138 22.31 19.61 -17.58
C ALA A 138 22.81 19.35 -16.14
N SER A 139 22.09 19.83 -15.13
CA SER A 139 22.38 19.54 -13.72
C SER A 139 22.40 18.04 -13.42
N SER A 140 21.43 17.29 -13.96
CA SER A 140 21.34 15.84 -13.72
C SER A 140 22.48 15.03 -14.35
N ILE A 141 23.02 15.49 -15.49
CA ILE A 141 24.17 14.88 -16.16
C ILE A 141 25.44 15.18 -15.37
N LEU A 142 25.67 16.46 -15.03
CA LEU A 142 26.84 16.90 -14.29
C LEU A 142 26.91 16.30 -12.88
N LEU A 143 25.76 16.00 -12.25
CA LEU A 143 25.70 15.35 -10.94
C LEU A 143 26.08 13.86 -11.00
N LYS A 144 25.78 13.17 -12.10
CA LYS A 144 26.13 11.76 -12.30
C LYS A 144 27.57 11.54 -12.79
N MET A 145 28.25 12.61 -13.20
CA MET A 145 29.65 12.57 -13.65
C MET A 145 30.64 12.65 -12.48
N PRO A 146 31.90 12.19 -12.67
CA PRO A 146 32.96 12.39 -11.68
C PRO A 146 33.17 13.88 -11.36
N PRO A 147 33.31 14.26 -10.08
CA PRO A 147 33.38 15.68 -9.67
C PRO A 147 34.46 16.48 -10.40
N ALA A 148 35.62 15.86 -10.68
CA ALA A 148 36.71 16.50 -11.40
C ALA A 148 36.31 16.88 -12.84
N LYS A 149 35.59 15.99 -13.55
CA LYS A 149 35.13 16.25 -14.93
C LYS A 149 34.06 17.32 -14.96
N SER A 150 33.07 17.23 -14.06
CA SER A 150 32.03 18.24 -13.93
C SER A 150 32.60 19.61 -13.60
N GLY A 151 33.59 19.68 -12.69
CA GLY A 151 34.29 20.92 -12.38
C GLY A 151 35.02 21.52 -13.58
N THR A 152 35.73 20.71 -14.37
CA THR A 152 36.38 21.21 -15.59
C THR A 152 35.38 21.72 -16.62
N ILE A 153 34.21 21.09 -16.76
CA ILE A 153 33.17 21.57 -17.68
C ILE A 153 32.55 22.87 -17.18
N LEU A 154 32.24 22.98 -15.88
CA LEU A 154 31.68 24.19 -15.27
C LEU A 154 32.62 25.40 -15.41
N ASN A 155 33.93 25.20 -15.36
CA ASN A 155 34.92 26.27 -15.56
C ASN A 155 34.91 26.83 -16.99
N GLU A 156 34.53 26.04 -17.98
CA GLU A 156 34.44 26.46 -19.38
C GLU A 156 33.07 27.07 -19.73
N MET A 157 32.13 27.08 -18.78
CA MET A 157 30.79 27.65 -18.98
C MET A 157 30.75 29.15 -18.68
N GLU A 158 29.75 29.84 -19.23
CA GLU A 158 29.42 31.21 -18.85
C GLU A 158 28.96 31.27 -17.39
N ALA A 159 29.49 32.23 -16.62
CA ALA A 159 29.36 32.28 -15.17
C ALA A 159 27.90 32.28 -14.68
N LYS A 160 27.00 33.03 -15.33
CA LYS A 160 25.58 33.09 -14.93
C LYS A 160 24.86 31.77 -15.20
N LYS A 161 25.10 31.13 -16.34
CA LYS A 161 24.56 29.80 -16.67
C LYS A 161 25.09 28.72 -15.71
N ALA A 162 26.38 28.71 -15.43
CA ALA A 162 27.01 27.78 -14.50
C ALA A 162 26.43 27.92 -13.08
N ALA A 163 26.22 29.16 -12.62
CA ALA A 163 25.60 29.43 -11.33
C ALA A 163 24.15 28.88 -11.26
N GLY A 164 23.37 29.07 -12.32
CA GLY A 164 22.00 28.54 -12.41
C GLY A 164 21.94 27.02 -12.32
N ILE A 165 22.80 26.33 -13.07
CA ILE A 165 22.91 24.86 -13.06
C ILE A 165 23.36 24.35 -11.69
N THR A 166 24.35 25.01 -11.07
CA THR A 166 24.87 24.65 -9.75
C THR A 166 23.82 24.86 -8.65
N ALA A 167 23.01 25.91 -8.75
CA ALA A 167 21.90 26.14 -7.82
C ALA A 167 20.85 25.02 -7.89
N ILE A 168 20.52 24.53 -9.09
CA ILE A 168 19.62 23.39 -9.28
C ILE A 168 20.24 22.10 -8.73
N MET A 169 21.54 21.90 -8.91
CA MET A 169 22.27 20.76 -8.34
C MET A 169 22.20 20.77 -6.81
N ALA A 170 22.47 21.92 -6.18
CA ALA A 170 22.38 22.08 -4.72
C ALA A 170 20.96 21.81 -4.20
N ALA A 171 19.94 22.39 -4.84
CA ALA A 171 18.54 22.18 -4.47
C ALA A 171 18.07 20.72 -4.64
N SER A 172 18.70 19.97 -5.55
CA SER A 172 18.39 18.55 -5.77
C SER A 172 19.09 17.64 -4.78
N ALA A 173 20.30 18.00 -4.32
CA ALA A 173 21.01 17.29 -3.26
C ALA A 173 20.32 17.43 -1.90
N ASP A 174 19.78 18.61 -1.59
CA ASP A 174 19.08 18.89 -0.33
C ASP A 174 17.80 18.04 -0.16
N ARG A 175 17.01 17.87 -1.24
CA ARG A 175 15.80 17.02 -1.22
C ARG A 175 16.07 15.52 -1.05
N GLY A 176 17.29 15.05 -1.31
CA GLY A 176 17.66 13.64 -1.17
C GLY A 176 18.04 13.23 0.25
N ASN A 177 18.21 14.21 1.16
CA ASN A 177 18.67 14.01 2.54
C ASN A 177 17.55 14.22 3.60
N GLY A 178 16.28 14.28 3.18
CA GLY A 178 15.11 14.50 4.05
C GLY A 178 14.09 13.37 3.97
#